data_AF-A0A2W5T2R8-F1
#
_entry.id   AF-A0A2W5T2R8-F1
#
_cell.length_a   1.000
_cell.length_b   1.000
_cell.length_c   1.000
_cell.angle_alpha   90.00
_cell.angle_beta   90.00
_cell.angle_gamma   90.00
#
_symmetry.space_group_name_H-M   'P 1'
#
loop_
_entity.id
_entity.type
_entity.pdbx_description
1 polymer ?
#
loop_
_entity_poly.entity_id
_entity_poly.type
_entity_poly.pdbx_seq_one_letter_code
_entity_poly.pdbx_strand_id
1 'polypeptide(L)' 'MSLDAWREGLFHLCWHQHGGSGLQLSFADALELPVNDRDWFLERIGEQRTREARELAKAARRR' A
#
# COMPACT_ATOMS: atom_id res chain seq x y z
N MET A 1 -10.27 -3.88 -12.62
CA MET A 1 -10.35 -3.25 -11.28
C MET A 1 -11.75 -2.66 -11.12
N SER A 2 -12.42 -2.85 -9.98
CA SER A 2 -13.68 -2.16 -9.68
C SER A 2 -13.42 -0.73 -9.20
N LEU A 3 -14.46 0.12 -9.16
CA LEU A 3 -14.34 1.48 -8.61
C LEU A 3 -13.88 1.47 -7.15
N ASP A 4 -14.37 0.51 -6.35
CA ASP A 4 -13.98 0.38 -4.94
C ASP A 4 -12.52 -0.07 -4.80
N ALA A 5 -12.07 -1.02 -5.64
CA ALA A 5 -10.66 -1.44 -5.64
C ALA A 5 -9.73 -0.28 -6.05
N TRP A 6 -10.17 0.59 -6.96
CA TRP A 6 -9.42 1.78 -7.33
C TRP A 6 -9.34 2.80 -6.20
N ARG A 7 -10.46 3.06 -5.50
CA ARG A 7 -10.51 3.97 -4.34
C ARG A 7 -9.61 3.48 -3.19
N GLU A 8 -9.69 2.19 -2.88
CA GLU A 8 -8.83 1.57 -1.87
C GLU A 8 -7.35 1.67 -2.25
N GLY A 9 -7.03 1.50 -3.54
CA GLY A 9 -5.68 1.70 -4.05
C GLY A 9 -5.17 3.13 -3.79
N LEU A 10 -5.95 4.15 -4.15
CA LEU A 10 -5.57 5.53 -3.88
C LEU A 10 -5.38 5.80 -2.38
N PHE A 11 -6.25 5.25 -1.54
CA PHE A 11 -6.12 5.33 -0.10
C PHE A 11 -4.80 4.72 0.39
N HIS A 12 -4.42 3.55 -0.11
CA HIS A 12 -3.14 2.91 0.24
C HIS A 12 -1.91 3.72 -0.20
N LEU A 13 -1.96 4.34 -1.38
CA LEU A 13 -0.87 5.20 -1.86
C LEU A 13 -0.66 6.42 -0.95
N CYS A 14 -1.75 6.97 -0.43
CA CYS A 14 -1.78 8.16 0.41
C CYS A 14 -1.74 7.86 1.92
N TRP A 15 -1.44 6.64 2.36
CA TRP A 15 -1.46 6.28 3.78
C TRP A 15 -0.08 6.41 4.44
N HIS A 16 0.04 7.21 5.51
CA HIS A 16 1.34 7.61 6.08
C HIS A 16 1.71 7.06 7.47
N GLN A 17 0.84 6.42 8.26
CA GLN A 17 1.20 6.03 9.63
C GLN A 17 1.77 4.62 9.79
N HIS A 18 2.91 4.53 10.48
CA HIS A 18 3.60 3.40 11.12
C HIS A 18 3.74 2.04 10.37
N GLY A 19 3.31 1.96 9.10
CA GLY A 19 3.36 0.78 8.23
C GLY A 19 2.68 1.02 6.87
N GLY A 20 2.75 2.26 6.37
CA GLY A 20 2.18 2.68 5.08
C GLY A 20 3.10 2.41 3.89
N SER A 21 2.73 2.89 2.70
CA SER A 21 3.54 2.76 1.48
C SER A 21 4.92 3.40 1.57
N GLY A 22 5.11 4.34 2.50
CA GLY A 22 6.33 5.13 2.65
C GLY A 22 6.56 6.17 1.53
N LEU A 23 5.70 6.20 0.50
CA LEU A 23 5.84 7.06 -0.68
C LEU A 23 5.49 8.53 -0.42
N GLN A 24 4.84 8.79 0.72
CA GLN A 24 4.39 10.11 1.16
C GLN A 24 3.49 10.88 0.17
N LEU A 25 2.88 10.18 -0.80
CA LEU A 25 2.05 10.81 -1.84
C LEU A 25 0.83 11.49 -1.24
N SER A 26 0.55 12.70 -1.74
CA SER A 26 -0.75 13.32 -1.57
C SER A 26 -1.77 12.69 -2.53
N PHE A 27 -3.05 12.97 -2.31
CA PHE A 27 -4.10 12.51 -3.20
C PHE A 27 -3.96 13.10 -4.61
N ALA A 28 -3.45 14.34 -4.73
CA ALA A 28 -3.18 14.96 -6.02
C ALA A 28 -2.08 14.19 -6.76
N ASP A 29 -0.96 13.91 -6.09
CA ASP A 29 0.15 13.14 -6.68
C ASP A 29 -0.32 11.75 -7.14
N ALA A 30 -1.16 11.08 -6.35
CA ALA A 30 -1.68 9.75 -6.68
C ALA A 30 -2.62 9.75 -7.90
N LEU A 31 -3.35 10.85 -8.15
CA LEU A 31 -4.19 11.01 -9.33
C LEU A 31 -3.39 11.33 -10.60
N GLU A 32 -2.23 11.97 -10.44
CA GLU A 32 -1.33 12.33 -11.55
C GLU A 32 -0.38 11.19 -11.96
N LEU A 33 -0.30 10.12 -11.16
CA LEU A 33 0.54 8.96 -11.46
C LEU A 33 0.15 8.30 -12.79
N PRO A 34 1.14 7.95 -13.64
CA PRO A 34 0.91 7.03 -14.74
C PRO A 34 0.27 5.73 -14.24
N VAL A 35 -0.69 5.21 -14.99
CA VAL A 35 -1.44 3.99 -14.62
C VAL A 35 -0.49 2.83 -14.32
N ASN A 36 0.56 2.66 -15.11
CA ASN A 36 1.54 1.59 -14.91
C ASN A 36 2.30 1.73 -13.59
N ASP A 37 2.71 2.96 -13.25
CA ASP A 37 3.45 3.23 -12.01
C ASP A 37 2.55 3.07 -10.80
N ARG A 38 1.31 3.56 -10.87
CA ARG A 38 0.29 3.35 -9.85
C ARG A 38 0.09 1.86 -9.59
N ASP A 39 -0.15 1.08 -10.64
CA ASP A 39 -0.43 -0.34 -10.51
C ASP A 39 0.78 -1.10 -9.94
N TRP A 40 1.99 -0.72 -10.36
CA TRP A 40 3.23 -1.22 -9.78
C TRP A 40 3.36 -0.90 -8.28
N PHE A 41 3.14 0.35 -7.88
CA PHE A 41 3.21 0.73 -6.46
C PHE A 41 2.21 -0.03 -5.60
N LEU A 42 0.98 -0.23 -6.09
CA LEU A 42 -0.05 -0.98 -5.36
C LEU A 42 0.36 -2.44 -5.14
N GLU A 43 0.93 -3.09 -6.16
CA GLU A 43 1.47 -4.43 -6.03
C GLU A 43 2.58 -4.49 -4.97
N ARG A 44 3.55 -3.56 -5.05
CA ARG A 44 4.67 -3.48 -4.10
C ARG A 44 4.21 -3.27 -2.65
N ILE A 45 3.23 -2.40 -2.43
CA ILE A 45 2.64 -2.16 -1.10
C ILE A 45 1.99 -3.44 -0.57
N GLY A 46 1.23 -4.14 -1.42
CA GLY A 46 0.58 -5.40 -1.04
C GLY A 46 1.57 -6.49 -0.63
N GLU A 47 2.65 -6.65 -1.40
CA GLU A 47 3.74 -7.58 -1.08
C GLU A 47 4.41 -7.24 0.26
N GLN A 48 4.76 -5.95 0.45
CA GLN A 48 5.42 -5.49 1.66
C GLN A 48 4.54 -5.75 2.89
N ARG A 49 3.26 -5.36 2.85
CA ARG A 49 2.33 -5.56 3.97
C ARG A 49 2.11 -7.03 4.28
N THR A 50 2.04 -7.88 3.26
CA THR A 50 1.94 -9.33 3.44
C THR A 50 3.18 -9.88 4.17
N ARG A 51 4.37 -9.38 3.82
CA ARG A 51 5.62 -9.77 4.49
C ARG A 51 5.65 -9.30 5.95
N GLU A 52 5.29 -8.04 6.19
CA GLU A 52 5.22 -7.47 7.55
C GLU A 52 4.24 -8.25 8.43
N ALA A 53 3.04 -8.54 7.92
CA ALA A 53 2.04 -9.33 8.63
C ALA A 53 2.56 -10.74 8.99
N ARG A 54 3.30 -11.39 8.07
CA ARG A 54 3.91 -12.71 8.34
C ARG A 54 4.96 -12.64 9.44
N GLU A 55 5.81 -11.63 9.44
CA GLU A 55 6.85 -11.47 10.47
C GLU A 55 6.25 -11.11 11.83
N LEU A 56 5.22 -10.25 11.87
CA LEU A 56 4.47 -9.96 13.09
C LEU A 56 3.78 -11.21 13.66
N ALA A 57 3.15 -12.03 12.80
CA ALA A 57 2.53 -13.28 13.22
C ALA A 57 3.56 -14.29 13.77
N LYS A 58 4.74 -14.40 13.13
CA LYS A 58 5.85 -15.22 13.65
C LYS A 58 6.34 -14.74 15.01
N ALA A 59 6.49 -13.42 15.18
CA ALA A 59 6.94 -12.83 16.44
C ALA A 59 5.92 -13.03 17.57
N ALA A 60 4.62 -12.87 17.27
CA ALA A 60 3.53 -13.09 18.22
C ALA A 60 3.48 -14.55 18.71
N ARG A 61 3.74 -15.53 17.83
CA ARG A 61 3.77 -16.96 18.21
C ARG A 61 4.98 -17.36 19.07
N ARG A 62 6.02 -16.51 19.13
CA ARG A 62 7.22 -16.74 19.96
C ARG A 62 7.09 -16.15 21.37
N ARG A 63 6.06 -15.35 21.64
CA ARG A 63 5.65 -14.92 22.98
C ARG A 63 4.64 -15.89 23.55
#